data_AF-A0A6L9YCV9-F1
#
_entry.id   AF-A0A6L9YCV9-F1
#
_cell.length_a   1.000
_cell.length_b   1.000
_cell.length_c   1.000
_cell.angle_alpha   90.00
_cell.angle_beta   90.00
_cell.angle_gamma   90.00
#
_symmetry.space_group_name_H-M   'P 1'
#
loop_
_entity.id
_entity.type
_entity.pdbx_description
1 polymer ?
#
loop_
_entity_poly.entity_id
_entity_poly.type
_entity_poly.pdbx_seq_one_letter_code
_entity_poly.pdbx_strand_id
1 'polypeptide(L)'
;MRFESGMLVKLNQFKYTPIIILISKIVVREISEHLKNNIKKTKENLENDLKDCSKDLMISEEIIFQVKETLLPKSNDEDLINKKIENFLDKTGSQIIYVNDYNPLDKVLTNYFEKKPPFSQKKKAEFPDALALVSLEKWAEKHNQKILAISTDQDWLDYASNSEYIDCNDNLGIFFNEYQKYHHQQNQIAIEFCKQLTQVFLGGDIENTLKELIKENIRDEILNLDLFPTANSSHRYEVESTEGATK
;
A
#
# COMPACT_ATOMS: atom_id res chain seq x y z
N MET A 1 -9.91 7.15 10.69
CA MET A 1 -8.66 6.98 9.92
C MET A 1 -8.26 8.32 9.30
N ARG A 2 -6.97 8.72 9.29
CA ARG A 2 -6.51 9.99 8.69
C ARG A 2 -5.48 9.68 7.60
N PHE A 3 -5.86 9.87 6.33
CA PHE A 3 -4.98 9.58 5.18
C PHE A 3 -3.75 10.48 5.09
N GLU A 4 -3.84 11.70 5.62
CA GLU A 4 -2.83 12.74 5.47
C GLU A 4 -1.87 12.82 6.67
N SER A 5 -1.97 11.89 7.63
CA SER A 5 -1.15 11.91 8.83
C SER A 5 -0.80 10.51 9.33
N GLY A 6 0.33 10.37 10.00
CA GLY A 6 0.75 9.10 10.61
C GLY A 6 1.41 8.15 9.62
N MET A 7 1.35 6.85 9.92
CA MET A 7 2.08 5.82 9.16
C MET A 7 1.56 5.62 7.72
N LEU A 8 0.29 5.93 7.44
CA LEU A 8 -0.30 5.75 6.11
C LEU A 8 0.34 6.65 5.05
N VAL A 9 0.86 7.82 5.42
CA VAL A 9 1.56 8.72 4.48
C VAL A 9 2.83 8.07 3.94
N LYS A 10 3.48 7.20 4.75
CA LYS A 10 4.70 6.49 4.32
C LYS A 10 4.42 5.48 3.22
N LEU A 11 3.16 5.07 3.01
CA LEU A 11 2.80 4.18 1.90
C LEU A 11 3.06 4.80 0.52
N ASN A 12 3.13 6.14 0.43
CA ASN A 12 3.45 6.85 -0.80
C ASN A 12 4.83 6.45 -1.37
N GLN A 13 5.74 5.97 -0.52
CA GLN A 13 7.07 5.52 -0.94
C GLN A 13 7.03 4.29 -1.85
N PHE A 14 5.90 3.57 -1.88
CA PHE A 14 5.74 2.34 -2.67
C PHE A 14 5.16 2.57 -4.07
N LYS A 15 4.74 3.80 -4.43
CA LYS A 15 4.09 4.08 -5.72
C LYS A 15 4.89 3.60 -6.94
N TYR A 16 6.22 3.61 -6.85
CA TYR A 16 7.14 3.21 -7.91
C TYR A 16 8.03 2.02 -7.53
N THR A 17 7.58 1.21 -6.57
CA THR A 17 8.29 -0.01 -6.17
C THR A 17 7.51 -1.25 -6.61
N PRO A 18 8.10 -2.45 -6.54
CA PRO A 18 7.38 -3.70 -6.83
C PRO A 18 6.27 -4.02 -5.82
N ILE A 19 6.13 -3.26 -4.73
CA ILE A 19 5.09 -3.48 -3.72
C ILE A 19 3.78 -2.89 -4.23
N ILE A 20 2.79 -3.77 -4.42
CA ILE A 20 1.44 -3.37 -4.82
C ILE A 20 0.59 -3.20 -3.56
N ILE A 21 -0.02 -2.03 -3.41
CA ILE A 21 -0.99 -1.78 -2.34
C ILE A 21 -2.38 -2.12 -2.88
N LEU A 22 -3.04 -3.08 -2.22
CA LEU A 22 -4.38 -3.53 -2.59
C LEU A 22 -5.42 -3.01 -1.59
N ILE A 23 -6.55 -2.53 -2.11
CA ILE A 23 -7.68 -2.11 -1.28
C ILE A 23 -8.96 -2.69 -1.85
N SER A 24 -9.69 -3.47 -1.07
CA SER A 24 -11.00 -3.97 -1.47
C SER A 24 -11.99 -2.81 -1.63
N LYS A 25 -12.86 -2.88 -2.65
CA LYS A 25 -13.93 -1.89 -2.85
C LYS A 25 -14.87 -1.80 -1.64
N ILE A 26 -15.00 -2.87 -0.85
CA ILE A 26 -15.78 -2.88 0.40
C ILE A 26 -15.13 -1.96 1.43
N VAL A 27 -13.82 -2.10 1.65
CA VAL A 27 -13.05 -1.25 2.55
C VAL A 27 -13.12 0.22 2.09
N VAL A 28 -13.07 0.48 0.78
CA VAL A 28 -13.28 1.85 0.25
C VAL A 28 -14.65 2.42 0.63
N ARG A 29 -15.72 1.61 0.61
CA ARG A 29 -17.06 2.04 1.03
C ARG A 29 -17.12 2.34 2.53
N GLU A 30 -16.52 1.50 3.36
CA GLU A 30 -16.46 1.71 4.82
C GLU A 30 -15.67 2.97 5.18
N ILE A 31 -14.54 3.18 4.52
CA ILE A 31 -13.76 4.42 4.61
C ILE A 31 -14.63 5.62 4.25
N SER A 32 -15.39 5.53 3.15
CA SER A 32 -16.26 6.62 2.68
C SER A 32 -17.32 6.97 3.73
N GLU A 33 -17.98 5.97 4.29
CA GLU A 33 -18.98 6.16 5.37
C GLU A 33 -18.35 6.75 6.63
N HIS A 34 -17.16 6.29 7.02
CA HIS A 34 -16.45 6.85 8.15
C HIS A 34 -16.05 8.31 7.92
N LEU A 35 -15.59 8.67 6.72
CA LEU A 35 -15.29 10.05 6.36
C LEU A 35 -16.54 10.93 6.37
N LYS A 36 -17.67 10.43 5.85
CA LYS A 36 -18.96 11.13 5.88
C LYS A 36 -19.39 11.46 7.30
N ASN A 37 -19.32 10.48 8.20
CA ASN A 37 -19.64 10.68 9.62
C ASN A 37 -18.70 11.69 10.29
N ASN A 38 -17.40 11.66 9.97
CA ASN A 38 -16.44 12.63 10.48
C ASN A 38 -16.75 14.04 9.99
N ILE A 39 -17.05 14.23 8.70
CA ILE A 39 -17.41 15.54 8.13
C ILE A 39 -18.67 16.07 8.82
N LYS A 40 -19.71 15.25 8.95
CA LYS A 40 -20.95 15.62 9.64
C LYS A 40 -20.67 16.09 11.07
N LYS A 41 -19.92 15.31 11.83
CA LYS A 41 -19.55 15.64 13.22
C LYS A 41 -18.73 16.93 13.31
N THR A 42 -17.79 17.15 12.38
CA THR A 42 -17.02 18.39 12.31
C THR A 42 -17.91 19.60 12.02
N LYS A 43 -18.87 19.49 11.11
CA LYS A 43 -19.83 20.56 10.82
C LYS A 43 -20.73 20.86 12.03
N GLU A 44 -21.27 19.84 12.68
CA GLU A 44 -22.10 19.98 13.88
C GLU A 44 -21.33 20.65 15.02
N ASN A 45 -20.07 20.23 15.26
CA ASN A 45 -19.22 20.86 16.26
C ASN A 45 -18.95 22.34 15.93
N LEU A 46 -18.59 22.65 14.68
CA LEU A 46 -18.38 24.03 14.24
C LEU A 46 -19.64 24.88 14.44
N GLU A 47 -20.83 24.35 14.12
CA GLU A 47 -22.08 25.07 14.32
C GLU A 47 -22.37 25.35 15.80
N ASN A 48 -22.05 24.42 16.70
CA ASN A 48 -22.21 24.61 18.13
C ASN A 48 -21.20 25.62 18.68
N ASP A 49 -19.92 25.49 18.31
CA ASP A 49 -18.88 26.43 18.72
C ASP A 49 -19.19 27.86 18.27
N LEU A 50 -19.74 28.04 17.06
CA LEU A 50 -20.16 29.35 16.56
C LEU A 50 -21.37 29.92 17.32
N LYS A 51 -22.30 29.08 17.78
CA LYS A 51 -23.43 29.52 18.62
C LYS A 51 -22.92 29.97 20.00
N ASP A 52 -21.97 29.25 20.56
CA ASP A 52 -21.38 29.59 21.85
C ASP A 52 -20.57 30.89 21.76
N CYS A 53 -19.81 31.09 20.68
CA CYS A 53 -19.17 32.38 20.38
C CYS A 53 -20.16 33.55 20.31
N SER A 54 -21.34 33.36 19.69
CA SER A 54 -22.35 34.42 19.64
C SER A 54 -22.91 34.75 21.03
N LYS A 55 -23.12 33.74 21.89
CA LYS A 55 -23.67 33.92 23.24
C LYS A 55 -22.65 34.45 24.24
N ASP A 56 -21.48 33.81 24.32
CA ASP A 56 -20.51 33.99 25.40
C ASP A 56 -19.53 35.12 25.09
N LEU A 57 -19.24 35.35 23.81
CA LEU A 57 -18.32 36.40 23.34
C LEU A 57 -19.06 37.58 22.70
N MET A 58 -20.39 37.55 22.65
CA MET A 58 -21.23 38.60 22.05
C MET A 58 -20.85 38.97 20.60
N ILE A 59 -20.40 37.98 19.82
CA ILE A 59 -20.09 38.17 18.40
C ILE A 59 -21.41 38.34 17.62
N SER A 60 -21.44 39.34 16.73
CA SER A 60 -22.62 39.64 15.91
C SER A 60 -22.95 38.50 14.93
N GLU A 61 -24.25 38.35 14.62
CA GLU A 61 -24.71 37.31 13.69
C GLU A 61 -24.11 37.48 12.28
N GLU A 62 -23.83 38.73 11.86
CA GLU A 62 -23.20 39.00 10.57
C GLU A 62 -21.78 38.43 10.49
N ILE A 63 -21.00 38.57 11.56
CA ILE A 63 -19.63 38.00 11.62
C ILE A 63 -19.72 36.47 11.61
N ILE A 64 -20.64 35.88 12.39
CA ILE A 64 -20.84 34.43 12.40
C ILE A 64 -21.22 33.90 11.01
N PHE A 65 -22.09 34.62 10.29
CA PHE A 65 -22.47 34.27 8.93
C PHE A 65 -21.26 34.32 7.97
N GLN A 66 -20.45 35.38 8.02
CA GLN A 66 -19.23 35.50 7.21
C GLN A 66 -18.22 34.38 7.49
N VAL A 67 -18.06 34.01 8.78
CA VAL A 67 -17.18 32.90 9.18
C VAL A 67 -17.69 31.57 8.62
N LYS A 68 -19.00 31.30 8.67
CA LYS A 68 -19.59 30.09 8.08
C LYS A 68 -19.33 29.99 6.58
N GLU A 69 -19.60 31.08 5.85
CA GLU A 69 -19.36 31.16 4.40
C GLU A 69 -17.88 30.95 4.04
N THR A 70 -16.96 31.31 4.94
CA THR A 70 -15.51 31.19 4.73
C THR A 70 -14.99 29.77 5.06
N LEU A 71 -15.44 29.19 6.16
CA LEU A 71 -14.92 27.91 6.67
C LEU A 71 -15.60 26.69 6.05
N LEU A 72 -16.87 26.79 5.69
CA LEU A 72 -17.60 25.67 5.12
C LEU A 72 -17.29 25.55 3.62
N PRO A 73 -16.82 24.38 3.17
CA PRO A 73 -16.60 24.17 1.75
C PRO A 73 -17.91 24.26 0.97
N LYS A 74 -17.86 24.91 -0.19
CA LYS A 74 -19.01 25.07 -1.09
C LYS A 74 -19.34 23.80 -1.89
N SER A 75 -18.39 22.87 -1.96
CA SER A 75 -18.59 21.54 -2.56
C SER A 75 -19.47 20.68 -1.66
N ASN A 76 -20.21 19.75 -2.25
CA ASN A 76 -20.93 18.76 -1.47
C ASN A 76 -19.93 17.82 -0.74
N ASP A 77 -20.43 17.11 0.28
CA ASP A 77 -19.59 16.24 1.10
C ASP A 77 -19.09 15.01 0.34
N GLU A 78 -19.85 14.52 -0.63
CA GLU A 78 -19.48 13.35 -1.43
C GLU A 78 -18.27 13.62 -2.32
N ASP A 79 -18.22 14.78 -2.97
CA ASP A 79 -17.10 15.24 -3.79
C ASP A 79 -15.83 15.38 -2.97
N LEU A 80 -15.93 15.91 -1.74
CA LEU A 80 -14.80 16.01 -0.81
C LEU A 80 -14.26 14.64 -0.41
N ILE A 81 -15.15 13.69 -0.11
CA ILE A 81 -14.79 12.32 0.25
C ILE A 81 -14.12 11.62 -0.93
N ASN A 82 -14.73 11.68 -2.11
CA ASN A 82 -14.22 11.08 -3.34
C ASN A 82 -12.83 11.64 -3.66
N LYS A 83 -12.67 12.96 -3.63
CA LYS A 83 -11.37 13.61 -3.86
C LYS A 83 -10.29 13.18 -2.86
N LYS A 84 -10.65 13.00 -1.58
CA LYS A 84 -9.71 12.50 -0.55
C LYS A 84 -9.27 11.07 -0.84
N ILE A 85 -10.19 10.20 -1.21
CA ILE A 85 -9.91 8.80 -1.53
C ILE A 85 -9.07 8.71 -2.81
N GLU A 86 -9.46 9.41 -3.87
CA GLU A 86 -8.72 9.45 -5.14
C GLU A 86 -7.28 9.95 -4.94
N ASN A 87 -7.10 11.03 -4.18
CA ASN A 87 -5.78 11.56 -3.87
C ASN A 87 -4.92 10.54 -3.09
N PHE A 88 -5.53 9.78 -2.18
CA PHE A 88 -4.81 8.73 -1.46
C PHE A 88 -4.41 7.57 -2.40
N LEU A 89 -5.33 7.12 -3.25
CA LEU A 89 -5.07 6.05 -4.22
C LEU A 89 -3.97 6.45 -5.22
N ASP A 90 -4.03 7.66 -5.76
CA ASP A 90 -3.01 8.16 -6.69
C ASP A 90 -1.65 8.28 -6.00
N LYS A 91 -1.57 8.90 -4.81
CA LYS A 91 -0.29 9.08 -4.11
C LYS A 91 0.41 7.77 -3.74
N THR A 92 -0.37 6.71 -3.51
CA THR A 92 0.14 5.40 -3.11
C THR A 92 0.31 4.44 -4.28
N GLY A 93 -0.27 4.74 -5.46
CA GLY A 93 -0.37 3.76 -6.55
C GLY A 93 -1.27 2.56 -6.19
N SER A 94 -2.20 2.74 -5.25
CA SER A 94 -3.05 1.65 -4.76
C SER A 94 -4.03 1.15 -5.84
N GLN A 95 -4.25 -0.16 -5.87
CA GLN A 95 -5.21 -0.79 -6.76
C GLN A 95 -6.48 -1.17 -5.99
N ILE A 96 -7.64 -0.85 -6.58
CA ILE A 96 -8.93 -1.28 -6.04
C ILE A 96 -9.27 -2.67 -6.57
N ILE A 97 -9.60 -3.58 -5.66
CA ILE A 97 -10.14 -4.90 -5.99
C ILE A 97 -11.66 -4.86 -5.90
N TYR A 98 -12.33 -5.15 -7.02
CA TYR A 98 -13.78 -5.28 -7.06
C TYR A 98 -14.18 -6.73 -6.80
N VAL A 99 -15.11 -6.89 -5.87
CA VAL A 99 -15.67 -8.19 -5.46
C VAL A 99 -16.15 -9.00 -6.67
N ASN A 100 -16.81 -8.34 -7.61
CA ASN A 100 -17.40 -9.01 -8.78
C ASN A 100 -16.36 -9.60 -9.74
N ASP A 101 -15.11 -9.15 -9.71
CA ASP A 101 -14.07 -9.62 -10.64
C ASP A 101 -13.58 -11.04 -10.28
N TYR A 102 -13.87 -11.50 -9.06
CA TYR A 102 -13.34 -12.74 -8.49
C TYR A 102 -14.43 -13.72 -8.04
N ASN A 103 -15.72 -13.39 -8.24
CA ASN A 103 -16.86 -14.26 -7.88
C ASN A 103 -16.74 -14.92 -6.47
N PRO A 104 -16.57 -14.15 -5.39
CA PRO A 104 -16.30 -14.69 -4.05
C PRO A 104 -17.52 -15.35 -3.39
N LEU A 105 -18.72 -15.14 -3.94
CA LEU A 105 -20.00 -15.47 -3.29
C LEU A 105 -20.09 -16.93 -2.83
N ASP A 106 -19.77 -17.90 -3.69
CA ASP A 106 -19.90 -19.33 -3.34
C ASP A 106 -19.00 -19.71 -2.15
N LYS A 107 -17.76 -19.19 -2.14
CA LYS A 107 -16.79 -19.44 -1.05
C LYS A 107 -17.20 -18.72 0.23
N VAL A 108 -17.71 -17.50 0.13
CA VAL A 108 -18.26 -16.75 1.27
C VAL A 108 -19.46 -17.47 1.88
N LEU A 109 -20.41 -17.94 1.06
CA LEU A 109 -21.58 -18.70 1.52
C LEU A 109 -21.17 -20.01 2.18
N THR A 110 -20.20 -20.72 1.60
CA THR A 110 -19.64 -21.94 2.19
C THR A 110 -19.04 -21.65 3.57
N ASN A 111 -18.17 -20.64 3.68
CA ASN A 111 -17.58 -20.24 4.95
C ASN A 111 -18.64 -19.84 5.98
N TYR A 112 -19.71 -19.17 5.55
CA TYR A 112 -20.84 -18.79 6.41
C TYR A 112 -21.56 -20.02 6.99
N PHE A 113 -21.97 -20.97 6.14
CA PHE A 113 -22.69 -22.17 6.59
C PHE A 113 -21.80 -23.10 7.44
N GLU A 114 -20.51 -23.18 7.10
CA GLU A 114 -19.53 -24.00 7.82
C GLU A 114 -18.96 -23.30 9.07
N LYS A 115 -19.32 -22.04 9.33
CA LYS A 115 -18.81 -21.22 10.44
C LYS A 115 -17.29 -21.14 10.46
N LYS A 116 -16.70 -21.02 9.27
CA LYS A 116 -15.27 -20.76 9.07
C LYS A 116 -14.99 -19.26 9.16
N PRO A 117 -13.78 -18.85 9.58
CA PRO A 117 -13.37 -17.45 9.55
C PRO A 117 -13.66 -16.79 8.19
N PRO A 118 -14.11 -15.50 8.17
CA PRO A 118 -14.30 -14.60 9.31
C PRO A 118 -15.69 -14.74 9.99
N PHE A 119 -16.43 -15.83 9.77
CA PHE A 119 -17.71 -16.04 10.45
C PHE A 119 -17.51 -16.76 11.80
N SER A 120 -17.93 -16.13 12.89
CA SER A 120 -17.90 -16.71 14.24
C SER A 120 -19.29 -16.91 14.84
N GLN A 121 -19.42 -17.77 15.86
CA GLN A 121 -20.71 -18.02 16.52
C GLN A 121 -21.26 -16.81 17.29
N LYS A 122 -20.40 -15.83 17.64
CA LYS A 122 -20.75 -14.70 18.51
C LYS A 122 -21.12 -13.43 17.73
N LYS A 123 -20.59 -13.22 16.53
CA LYS A 123 -20.91 -12.07 15.67
C LYS A 123 -21.64 -12.53 14.41
N LYS A 124 -22.89 -12.13 14.25
CA LYS A 124 -23.75 -12.54 13.11
C LYS A 124 -23.52 -11.76 11.81
N ALA A 125 -22.52 -10.89 11.70
CA ALA A 125 -22.48 -9.85 10.66
C ALA A 125 -21.09 -9.48 10.12
N GLU A 126 -20.33 -10.43 9.56
CA GLU A 126 -19.03 -10.13 8.89
C GLU A 126 -19.02 -10.49 7.40
N PHE A 127 -20.16 -10.32 6.71
CA PHE A 127 -20.20 -10.48 5.24
C PHE A 127 -19.28 -9.50 4.49
N PRO A 128 -19.17 -8.21 4.87
CA PRO A 128 -18.25 -7.29 4.22
C PRO A 128 -16.79 -7.78 4.29
N ASP A 129 -16.33 -8.19 5.48
CA ASP A 129 -14.98 -8.72 5.69
C ASP A 129 -14.74 -10.02 4.93
N ALA A 130 -15.70 -10.96 4.97
CA ALA A 130 -15.61 -12.20 4.22
C ALA A 130 -15.49 -11.96 2.71
N LEU A 131 -16.30 -11.04 2.17
CA LEU A 131 -16.22 -10.67 0.76
C LEU A 131 -14.89 -9.99 0.43
N ALA A 132 -14.35 -9.15 1.32
CA ALA A 132 -13.05 -8.53 1.11
C ALA A 132 -11.90 -9.56 1.11
N LEU A 133 -11.81 -10.39 2.16
CA LEU A 133 -10.78 -11.42 2.32
C LEU A 133 -10.81 -12.45 1.20
N VAL A 134 -11.99 -12.98 0.86
CA VAL A 134 -12.12 -13.96 -0.23
C VAL A 134 -11.78 -13.36 -1.59
N SER A 135 -12.15 -12.09 -1.84
CA SER A 135 -11.79 -11.42 -3.09
C SER A 135 -10.28 -11.18 -3.21
N LEU A 136 -9.63 -10.78 -2.11
CA LEU A 136 -8.19 -10.59 -2.04
C LEU A 136 -7.44 -11.92 -2.24
N GLU A 137 -7.92 -13.00 -1.60
CA GLU A 137 -7.30 -14.32 -1.73
C GLU A 137 -7.40 -14.85 -3.16
N LYS A 138 -8.54 -14.68 -3.82
CA LYS A 138 -8.69 -15.07 -5.22
C LYS A 138 -7.86 -14.21 -6.17
N TRP A 139 -7.66 -12.93 -5.84
CA TRP A 139 -6.71 -12.08 -6.56
C TRP A 139 -5.29 -12.63 -6.43
N ALA A 140 -4.88 -12.99 -5.21
CA ALA A 140 -3.58 -13.53 -4.90
C ALA A 140 -3.31 -14.86 -5.62
N GLU A 141 -4.28 -15.77 -5.60
CA GLU A 141 -4.26 -17.04 -6.32
C GLU A 141 -4.09 -16.83 -7.84
N LYS A 142 -4.90 -15.95 -8.44
CA LYS A 142 -4.85 -15.67 -9.88
C LYS A 142 -3.51 -15.07 -10.35
N HIS A 143 -2.87 -14.27 -9.51
CA HIS A 143 -1.59 -13.62 -9.83
C HIS A 143 -0.38 -14.39 -9.31
N ASN A 144 -0.58 -15.51 -8.61
CA ASN A 144 0.45 -16.28 -7.92
C ASN A 144 1.35 -15.40 -7.03
N GLN A 145 0.72 -14.52 -6.24
CA GLN A 145 1.39 -13.60 -5.32
C GLN A 145 0.81 -13.77 -3.92
N LYS A 146 1.64 -13.57 -2.89
CA LYS A 146 1.16 -13.51 -1.50
C LYS A 146 0.77 -12.09 -1.13
N ILE A 147 -0.26 -11.95 -0.31
CA ILE A 147 -0.71 -10.68 0.26
C ILE A 147 -0.33 -10.66 1.74
N LEU A 148 0.31 -9.57 2.17
CA LEU A 148 0.45 -9.22 3.57
C LEU A 148 -0.68 -8.26 3.96
N ALA A 149 -1.70 -8.77 4.65
CA ALA A 149 -2.74 -7.96 5.26
C ALA A 149 -2.22 -7.28 6.53
N ILE A 150 -2.64 -6.03 6.74
CA ILE A 150 -2.34 -5.29 7.97
C ILE A 150 -3.66 -4.99 8.68
N SER A 151 -3.97 -5.76 9.73
CA SER A 151 -5.24 -5.64 10.46
C SER A 151 -5.08 -6.05 11.92
N THR A 152 -5.69 -5.27 12.82
CA THR A 152 -5.85 -5.64 14.24
C THR A 152 -7.13 -6.46 14.48
N ASP A 153 -7.90 -6.76 13.43
CA ASP A 153 -9.12 -7.54 13.55
C ASP A 153 -8.80 -9.03 13.72
N GLN A 154 -9.36 -9.63 14.76
CA GLN A 154 -9.15 -11.05 15.05
C GLN A 154 -9.71 -11.93 13.93
N ASP A 155 -10.80 -11.53 13.29
CA ASP A 155 -11.45 -12.34 12.26
C ASP A 155 -10.57 -12.37 10.98
N TRP A 156 -9.78 -11.32 10.74
CA TRP A 156 -8.74 -11.28 9.70
C TRP A 156 -7.52 -12.13 10.05
N LEU A 157 -7.05 -12.09 11.31
CA LEU A 157 -5.94 -12.91 11.79
C LEU A 157 -6.27 -14.42 11.72
N ASP A 158 -7.50 -14.78 12.10
CA ASP A 158 -7.99 -16.15 12.08
C ASP A 158 -8.16 -16.65 10.63
N TYR A 159 -8.59 -15.78 9.70
CA TYR A 159 -8.65 -16.11 8.27
C TYR A 159 -7.26 -16.37 7.70
N ALA A 160 -6.32 -15.45 7.93
CA ALA A 160 -4.95 -15.53 7.41
C ALA A 160 -4.21 -16.78 7.92
N SER A 161 -4.45 -17.18 9.17
CA SER A 161 -3.87 -18.41 9.74
C SER A 161 -4.25 -19.69 8.99
N ASN A 162 -5.34 -19.66 8.22
CA ASN A 162 -5.82 -20.78 7.42
C ASN A 162 -5.66 -20.57 5.90
N SER A 163 -5.00 -19.47 5.49
CA SER A 163 -4.81 -19.13 4.08
C SER A 163 -3.40 -19.48 3.63
N GLU A 164 -3.26 -19.97 2.38
CA GLU A 164 -1.95 -20.16 1.75
C GLU A 164 -1.40 -18.86 1.12
N TYR A 165 -2.29 -17.90 0.86
CA TYR A 165 -2.01 -16.71 0.07
C TYR A 165 -2.04 -15.40 0.87
N ILE A 166 -2.68 -15.38 2.04
CA ILE A 166 -2.80 -14.19 2.89
C ILE A 166 -2.09 -14.43 4.22
N ASP A 167 -1.04 -13.66 4.47
CA ASP A 167 -0.43 -13.50 5.79
C ASP A 167 -1.01 -12.23 6.44
N CYS A 168 -1.13 -12.17 7.78
CA CYS A 168 -1.66 -10.99 8.48
C CYS A 168 -0.73 -10.55 9.62
N ASN A 169 -0.49 -9.24 9.70
CA ASN A 169 0.24 -8.58 10.77
C ASN A 169 -0.64 -7.49 11.40
N ASP A 170 -0.59 -7.35 12.72
CA ASP A 170 -1.41 -6.38 13.44
C ASP A 170 -0.85 -4.95 13.43
N ASN A 171 0.37 -4.78 12.92
CA ASN A 171 1.10 -3.51 13.05
C ASN A 171 1.83 -3.10 11.78
N LEU A 172 1.33 -2.02 11.17
CA LEU A 172 1.95 -1.39 9.99
C LEU A 172 3.40 -0.94 10.24
N GLY A 173 3.73 -0.56 11.48
CA GLY A 173 5.08 -0.19 11.88
C GLY A 173 6.06 -1.36 11.86
N ILE A 174 5.60 -2.59 12.17
CA ILE A 174 6.43 -3.79 12.06
C ILE A 174 6.81 -4.02 10.59
N PHE A 175 5.83 -3.97 9.69
CA PHE A 175 6.07 -4.05 8.25
C PHE A 175 7.11 -3.01 7.79
N PHE A 176 6.97 -1.74 8.18
CA PHE A 176 7.94 -0.72 7.79
C PHE A 176 9.34 -0.99 8.32
N ASN A 177 9.47 -1.52 9.54
CA ASN A 177 10.77 -1.86 10.13
C ASN A 177 11.40 -3.04 9.41
N GLU A 178 10.64 -4.08 9.08
CA GLU A 178 11.11 -5.25 8.34
C GLU A 178 11.51 -4.87 6.91
N TYR A 179 10.66 -4.10 6.23
CA TYR A 179 10.96 -3.56 4.91
C TYR A 179 12.24 -2.72 4.92
N GLN A 180 12.39 -1.81 5.90
CA GLN A 180 13.59 -0.99 6.03
C GLN A 180 14.83 -1.82 6.33
N LYS A 181 14.75 -2.84 7.19
CA LYS A 181 15.88 -3.74 7.48
C LYS A 181 16.33 -4.47 6.23
N TYR A 182 15.38 -5.04 5.48
CA TYR A 182 15.66 -5.74 4.23
C TYR A 182 16.29 -4.80 3.19
N HIS A 183 15.69 -3.62 2.98
CA HIS A 183 16.22 -2.64 2.04
C HIS A 183 17.53 -1.99 2.48
N HIS A 184 17.76 -1.80 3.78
CA HIS A 184 19.03 -1.28 4.28
C HIS A 184 20.17 -2.28 4.08
N GLN A 185 19.89 -3.58 4.17
CA GLN A 185 20.85 -4.64 3.85
C GLN A 185 21.15 -4.71 2.34
N GLN A 186 20.15 -4.54 1.48
CA GLN A 186 20.32 -4.60 0.02
C GLN A 186 20.90 -3.29 -0.57
N ASN A 187 20.54 -2.12 -0.03
CA ASN A 187 20.91 -0.81 -0.58
C ASN A 187 22.18 -0.22 0.04
N GLN A 188 23.06 -1.03 0.65
CA GLN A 188 24.33 -0.52 1.18
C GLN A 188 25.16 0.17 0.08
N ILE A 189 25.13 -0.38 -1.13
CA ILE A 189 25.80 0.18 -2.31
C ILE A 189 25.22 1.56 -2.64
N ALA A 190 23.89 1.68 -2.76
CA ALA A 190 23.24 2.97 -3.05
C ALA A 190 23.49 4.02 -1.95
N ILE A 191 23.49 3.61 -0.68
CA ILE A 191 23.78 4.51 0.45
C ILE A 191 25.24 4.97 0.41
N GLU A 192 26.18 4.07 0.14
CA GLU A 192 27.61 4.39 0.04
C GLU A 192 27.89 5.28 -1.17
N PHE A 193 27.23 5.02 -2.31
CA PHE A 193 27.25 5.87 -3.49
C PHE A 193 26.73 7.28 -3.18
N CYS A 194 25.61 7.42 -2.48
CA CYS A 194 25.09 8.74 -2.08
C CYS A 194 26.06 9.49 -1.15
N LYS A 195 26.76 8.80 -0.24
CA LYS A 195 27.80 9.43 0.60
C LYS A 195 28.98 9.90 -0.24
N GLN A 196 29.46 9.06 -1.16
CA GLN A 196 30.55 9.41 -2.08
C GLN A 196 30.17 10.61 -2.96
N LEU A 197 28.96 10.61 -3.53
CA LEU A 197 28.43 11.76 -4.28
C LEU A 197 28.40 13.04 -3.44
N THR A 198 27.99 12.95 -2.17
CA THR A 198 27.95 14.12 -1.28
C THR A 198 29.35 14.68 -1.01
N GLN A 199 30.36 13.81 -0.82
CA GLN A 199 31.76 14.24 -0.65
C GLN A 199 32.32 14.90 -1.91
N VAL A 200 32.00 14.36 -3.10
CA VAL A 200 32.40 14.92 -4.39
C VAL A 200 31.75 16.30 -4.62
N PHE A 201 30.46 16.44 -4.31
CA PHE A 201 29.76 17.73 -4.41
C PHE A 201 30.32 18.78 -3.45
N LEU A 202 30.71 18.40 -2.23
CA LEU A 202 31.34 19.31 -1.27
C LEU A 202 32.80 19.64 -1.64
N GLY A 203 33.49 18.76 -2.38
CA GLY A 203 34.87 18.91 -2.82
C GLY A 203 35.08 19.80 -4.05
N GLY A 204 34.01 20.17 -4.77
CA GLY A 204 34.02 21.20 -5.81
C GLY A 204 34.47 20.78 -7.22
N ASP A 205 34.81 19.51 -7.45
CA ASP A 205 35.22 19.01 -8.78
C ASP A 205 34.20 17.98 -9.32
N ILE A 206 33.12 18.51 -9.89
CA ILE A 206 31.84 17.79 -10.01
C ILE A 206 31.77 16.93 -11.28
N GLU A 207 32.30 17.39 -12.40
CA GLU A 207 31.88 16.88 -13.72
C GLU A 207 32.60 15.58 -14.14
N ASN A 208 33.93 15.52 -13.97
CA ASN A 208 34.70 14.31 -14.29
C ASN A 208 34.54 13.23 -13.21
N THR A 209 34.44 13.65 -11.95
CA THR A 209 34.31 12.75 -10.80
C THR A 209 32.96 12.04 -10.77
N LEU A 210 31.85 12.72 -11.10
CA LEU A 210 30.53 12.07 -11.20
C LEU A 210 30.50 10.98 -12.27
N LYS A 211 31.10 11.24 -13.45
CA LYS A 211 31.08 10.30 -14.56
C LYS A 211 31.82 9.01 -14.23
N GLU A 212 32.98 9.10 -13.58
CA GLU A 212 33.73 7.91 -13.14
C GLU A 212 33.00 7.17 -12.03
N LEU A 213 32.42 7.88 -11.06
CA LEU A 213 31.66 7.27 -9.97
C LEU A 213 30.41 6.50 -10.47
N ILE A 214 29.69 7.08 -11.44
CA ILE A 214 28.53 6.42 -12.08
C ILE A 214 28.98 5.18 -12.86
N LYS A 215 30.10 5.24 -13.58
CA LYS A 215 30.63 4.08 -14.31
C LYS A 215 31.01 2.93 -13.39
N GLU A 216 31.68 3.22 -12.27
CA GLU A 216 32.10 2.18 -11.32
C GLU A 216 30.89 1.50 -10.66
N ASN A 217 29.89 2.28 -10.22
CA ASN A 217 28.70 1.70 -9.57
C ASN A 217 27.83 0.90 -10.55
N ILE A 218 27.66 1.35 -11.79
CA ILE A 218 26.98 0.55 -12.82
C ILE A 218 27.74 -0.75 -13.11
N ARG A 219 29.07 -0.72 -13.07
CA ARG A 219 29.91 -1.90 -13.30
C ARG A 219 29.74 -2.95 -12.21
N ASP A 220 29.73 -2.51 -10.95
CA ASP A 220 29.55 -3.41 -9.79
C ASP A 220 28.13 -4.00 -9.77
N GLU A 221 27.12 -3.22 -10.13
CA GLU A 221 25.73 -3.71 -10.24
C GLU A 221 25.57 -4.74 -11.37
N ILE A 222 26.26 -4.53 -12.51
CA ILE A 222 26.28 -5.51 -13.63
C ILE A 222 26.93 -6.82 -13.20
N LEU A 223 27.95 -6.78 -12.34
CA LEU A 223 28.62 -7.98 -11.83
C LEU A 223 27.77 -8.78 -10.82
N ASN A 224 26.83 -8.12 -10.15
CA ASN A 224 25.89 -8.74 -9.21
C ASN A 224 24.58 -9.21 -9.86
N LEU A 225 24.38 -8.97 -11.16
CA LEU A 225 23.25 -9.52 -11.90
C LEU A 225 23.47 -11.03 -12.13
N ASP A 226 22.74 -11.86 -11.38
CA ASP A 226 22.59 -13.28 -11.71
C ASP A 226 21.86 -13.42 -13.05
N LEU A 227 22.64 -13.48 -14.13
CA LEU A 227 22.16 -13.83 -15.45
C LEU A 227 21.79 -15.32 -15.42
N PHE A 228 20.51 -15.64 -15.25
CA PHE A 228 20.00 -16.97 -15.56
C PHE A 228 20.06 -17.17 -17.08
N PRO A 229 20.97 -18.01 -17.61
CA PRO A 229 20.96 -18.29 -19.03
C PRO A 229 19.74 -19.16 -19.30
N THR A 230 18.66 -18.57 -19.81
CA THR A 230 17.61 -19.37 -20.45
C THR A 230 18.14 -19.82 -21.80
N ALA A 231 18.96 -20.88 -21.77
CA ALA A 231 19.48 -21.54 -22.96
C ALA A 231 18.35 -22.32 -23.64
N ASN A 232 17.46 -21.64 -24.36
CA ASN A 232 16.70 -22.27 -25.43
C ASN A 232 17.54 -22.18 -26.71
N SER A 233 18.55 -23.04 -26.79
CA SER A 233 19.21 -23.34 -28.07
C SER A 233 18.64 -24.65 -28.61
N SER A 234 18.03 -24.59 -29.79
CA SER A 234 17.55 -25.75 -30.55
C SER A 234 18.67 -26.52 -31.28
N HIS A 235 19.95 -26.29 -30.93
CA HIS A 235 21.09 -26.98 -31.53
C HIS A 235 21.73 -27.94 -30.52
N ARG A 236 21.67 -29.25 -30.84
CA ARG A 236 22.49 -30.28 -30.18
C ARG A 236 23.95 -30.05 -30.57
N TYR A 237 24.82 -29.95 -29.57
CA TYR A 237 26.25 -30.12 -29.77
C TYR A 237 26.53 -31.60 -30.05
N GLU A 238 27.00 -31.92 -31.27
CA GLU A 238 27.70 -33.17 -31.53
C GLU A 238 29.16 -33.00 -31.10
N VAL A 239 29.61 -33.84 -30.17
CA VAL A 239 31.01 -33.89 -29.77
C VAL A 239 31.76 -34.71 -30.80
N GLU A 240 32.60 -34.07 -31.62
CA GLU A 240 33.61 -34.77 -32.41
C GLU A 240 34.64 -35.39 -31.46
N SER A 241 34.60 -36.72 -31.34
CA SER A 241 35.64 -37.51 -30.69
C SER A 241 36.90 -37.49 -31.56
N THR A 242 37.88 -36.65 -31.21
CA THR A 242 39.23 -36.81 -31.73
C THR A 242 39.92 -37.95 -30.98
N GLU A 243 39.76 -39.19 -31.48
CA GLU A 243 40.77 -40.23 -31.29
C GLU A 243 41.98 -39.86 -32.14
N GLY A 244 43.09 -39.52 -31.48
CA GLY A 244 44.38 -39.24 -32.10
C GLY A 244 45.48 -39.94 -31.33
N ALA A 245 45.63 -41.24 -31.59
CA ALA A 245 46.72 -42.07 -31.10
C ALA A 245 48.07 -41.64 -31.69
N THR A 246 49.12 -41.57 -30.87
CA THR A 246 50.55 -41.81 -31.23
C THR A 246 51.42 -41.46 -30.02
N LYS A 247 52.44 -42.22 -29.63
CA LYS A 247 52.97 -43.54 -30.00
C LYS A 247 53.96 -43.89 -28.88
#